data_AF-A0A5M7QQ98-F1
#
_entry.id   AF-A0A5M7QQ98-F1
#
_cell.length_a   1.000
_cell.length_b   1.000
_cell.length_c   1.000
_cell.angle_alpha   90.00
_cell.angle_beta   90.00
_cell.angle_gamma   90.00
#
_symmetry.space_group_name_H-M   'P 1'
#
loop_
_entity.id
_entity.type
_entity.pdbx_description
1 polymer ?
#
loop_
_entity_poly.entity_id
_entity_poly.type
_entity_poly.pdbx_seq_one_letter_code
_entity_poly.pdbx_strand_id
1 'polypeptide(L)'
;MQEPVKLIEIKNIALRHGNIFRLPAVWPYEALVDFMVVDLSNADRPYGLIVSSGHKAGLILVKLPAECCLSEVRGLSVEWVMDNWDKWIYPECDVKDVYVIDRYEIIDSQ
;
A
#
# COMPACT_ATOMS: atom_id res chain seq x y z
N MET A 1 -14.39 4.60 -11.54
CA MET A 1 -13.15 5.05 -10.88
C MET A 1 -13.52 5.82 -9.63
N GLN A 2 -13.44 5.17 -8.45
CA GLN A 2 -13.40 5.93 -7.20
C GLN A 2 -12.15 6.83 -7.23
N GLU A 3 -12.29 8.08 -6.81
CA GLU A 3 -11.16 9.00 -6.76
C GLU A 3 -10.14 8.53 -5.70
N PRO A 4 -8.83 8.56 -6.01
CA PRO A 4 -7.80 8.28 -5.02
C PRO A 4 -7.90 9.25 -3.85
N VAL A 5 -7.88 8.74 -2.61
CA VAL A 5 -7.95 9.55 -1.39
C VAL A 5 -6.55 9.67 -0.80
N LYS A 6 -6.16 10.82 -0.26
CA LYS A 6 -4.85 10.93 0.41
C LYS A 6 -4.79 10.03 1.63
N LEU A 7 -3.68 9.32 1.81
CA LEU A 7 -3.48 8.40 2.93
C LEU A 7 -3.71 9.10 4.28
N ILE A 8 -3.18 10.32 4.43
CA ILE A 8 -3.30 11.13 5.65
C ILE A 8 -4.73 11.58 5.99
N GLU A 9 -5.67 11.48 5.03
CA GLU A 9 -7.08 11.85 5.22
C GLU A 9 -7.93 10.66 5.67
N ILE A 10 -7.39 9.44 5.58
CA ILE A 10 -8.09 8.21 5.95
C ILE A 10 -8.04 8.03 7.46
N LYS A 11 -9.21 7.83 8.08
CA LYS A 11 -9.35 7.64 9.52
C LYS A 11 -10.11 6.36 9.83
N ASN A 12 -9.68 5.60 10.83
CA ASN A 12 -10.38 4.44 11.37
C ASN A 12 -10.75 3.36 10.33
N ILE A 13 -9.94 3.22 9.27
CA ILE A 13 -10.13 2.22 8.22
C ILE A 13 -8.96 1.24 8.26
N ALA A 14 -9.23 -0.03 7.99
CA ALA A 14 -8.21 -1.06 7.79
C ALA A 14 -7.86 -1.16 6.30
N LEU A 15 -6.59 -1.09 5.94
CA LEU A 15 -6.15 -1.32 4.56
C LEU A 15 -6.02 -2.82 4.32
N ARG A 16 -6.76 -3.34 3.34
CA ARG A 16 -6.87 -4.75 3.02
C ARG A 16 -6.08 -5.08 1.77
N HIS A 17 -5.89 -6.37 1.52
CA HIS A 17 -5.31 -6.83 0.27
C HIS A 17 -6.08 -6.22 -0.93
N GLY A 18 -5.33 -5.87 -1.97
CA GLY A 18 -5.88 -5.19 -3.15
C GLY A 18 -6.01 -3.67 -3.02
N ASN A 19 -5.91 -3.07 -1.81
CA ASN A 19 -5.70 -1.62 -1.71
C ASN A 19 -4.33 -1.25 -2.29
N ILE A 20 -4.26 -0.09 -2.93
CA ILE A 20 -3.07 0.37 -3.65
C ILE A 20 -2.63 1.72 -3.10
N PHE A 21 -1.36 1.84 -2.75
CA PHE A 21 -0.68 3.11 -2.54
C PHE A 21 -0.11 3.60 -3.86
N ARG A 22 -0.57 4.75 -4.34
CA ARG A 22 -0.04 5.45 -5.50
C ARG A 22 0.77 6.65 -5.03
N LEU A 23 2.03 6.71 -5.44
CA LEU A 23 2.97 7.71 -4.93
C LEU A 23 4.04 8.11 -5.95
N PRO A 24 4.60 9.32 -5.82
CA PRO A 24 5.84 9.68 -6.51
C PRO A 24 6.97 8.75 -6.11
N ALA A 25 7.80 8.34 -7.07
CA ALA A 25 8.96 7.51 -6.81
C ALA A 25 10.19 7.99 -7.58
N VAL A 26 11.34 7.46 -7.19
CA VAL A 26 12.63 7.75 -7.82
C VAL A 26 13.21 6.51 -8.50
N TRP A 27 14.22 6.70 -9.35
CA TRP A 27 14.91 5.60 -10.02
C TRP A 27 15.31 4.50 -9.02
N PRO A 28 15.03 3.22 -9.29
CA PRO A 28 14.72 2.61 -10.59
C PRO A 28 13.22 2.48 -10.93
N TYR A 29 12.34 3.16 -10.19
CA TYR A 29 10.92 3.22 -10.52
C TYR A 29 10.63 4.32 -11.55
N GLU A 30 9.43 4.30 -12.12
CA GLU A 30 8.85 5.44 -12.82
C GLU A 30 8.58 6.62 -11.87
N ALA A 31 8.28 7.79 -12.43
CA ALA A 31 7.95 8.98 -11.63
C ALA A 31 6.74 8.78 -10.70
N LEU A 32 5.86 7.84 -11.02
CA LEU A 32 4.73 7.42 -10.21
C LEU A 32 4.66 5.89 -10.19
N VAL A 33 4.49 5.30 -9.02
CA VAL A 33 4.41 3.85 -8.84
C VAL A 33 3.23 3.48 -7.93
N ASP A 34 2.69 2.29 -8.17
CA ASP A 34 1.67 1.67 -7.35
C ASP A 34 2.27 0.52 -6.52
N PHE A 35 2.03 0.55 -5.21
CA PHE A 35 2.32 -0.54 -4.29
C PHE A 35 1.00 -1.13 -3.78
N MET A 36 0.79 -2.44 -3.96
CA MET A 36 -0.42 -3.13 -3.57
C MET A 36 -0.23 -3.90 -2.26
N VAL A 37 -1.19 -3.76 -1.36
CA VAL A 37 -1.31 -4.59 -0.15
C VAL A 37 -1.61 -6.03 -0.55
N VAL A 38 -0.85 -6.98 -0.01
CA VAL A 38 -1.06 -8.41 -0.20
C VAL A 38 -1.24 -9.12 1.13
N ASP A 39 -2.16 -10.09 1.17
CA ASP A 39 -2.28 -11.06 2.24
C ASP A 39 -1.29 -12.20 1.96
N LEU A 40 -0.34 -12.41 2.88
CA LEU A 40 0.69 -13.43 2.77
C LEU A 40 0.29 -14.73 3.46
N SER A 41 -0.87 -14.77 4.14
CA SER A 41 -1.37 -15.92 4.90
C SER A 41 -0.33 -16.55 5.82
N ASN A 42 0.52 -15.70 6.40
CA ASN A 42 1.61 -16.09 7.30
C ASN A 42 1.32 -15.56 8.71
N ALA A 43 1.55 -16.39 9.74
CA ALA A 43 1.22 -16.05 11.11
C ALA A 43 2.05 -14.89 11.68
N ASP A 44 3.33 -14.78 11.29
CA ASP A 44 4.27 -13.79 11.83
C ASP A 44 4.30 -12.51 10.98
N ARG A 45 4.03 -12.64 9.68
CA ARG A 45 4.00 -11.55 8.70
C ARG A 45 2.78 -11.68 7.78
N PRO A 46 1.58 -11.40 8.30
CA PRO A 46 0.33 -11.65 7.58
C PRO A 46 0.15 -10.77 6.35
N TYR A 47 0.79 -9.60 6.29
CA TYR A 47 0.67 -8.66 5.20
C TYR A 47 2.03 -8.23 4.63
N GLY A 48 2.01 -7.83 3.37
CA GLY A 48 3.14 -7.21 2.70
C GLY A 48 2.69 -6.25 1.62
N LEU A 49 3.68 -5.69 0.92
CA LEU A 49 3.47 -4.88 -0.27
C LEU A 49 4.19 -5.51 -1.44
N ILE A 50 3.54 -5.49 -2.59
CA ILE A 50 4.17 -5.78 -3.89
C ILE A 50 4.18 -4.50 -4.71
N VAL A 51 5.16 -4.38 -5.60
CA VAL A 51 5.10 -3.40 -6.68
C VAL A 51 4.10 -3.90 -7.71
N SER A 52 3.04 -3.14 -7.99
CA SER A 52 1.95 -3.57 -8.89
C SER A 52 1.95 -2.85 -10.24
N SER A 53 2.85 -1.88 -10.45
CA SER A 53 3.00 -1.16 -11.72
C SER A 53 4.45 -1.04 -12.17
N GLY A 54 4.63 -0.78 -13.47
CA GLY A 54 5.91 -0.35 -14.03
C GLY A 54 6.99 -1.44 -14.09
N HIS A 55 8.23 -1.01 -14.21
CA HIS A 55 9.39 -1.86 -14.47
C HIS A 55 9.67 -2.89 -13.36
N LYS A 56 9.32 -2.55 -12.12
CA LYS A 56 9.52 -3.41 -10.94
C LYS A 56 8.29 -4.23 -10.57
N ALA A 57 7.23 -4.22 -11.40
CA ALA A 57 6.00 -4.94 -11.12
C ALA A 57 6.23 -6.44 -10.85
N GLY A 58 5.49 -6.98 -9.87
CA GLY A 58 5.56 -8.37 -9.44
C GLY A 58 6.62 -8.66 -8.37
N LEU A 59 7.45 -7.69 -8.01
CA LEU A 59 8.40 -7.84 -6.90
C LEU A 59 7.71 -7.60 -5.55
N ILE A 60 8.08 -8.40 -4.54
CA ILE A 60 7.75 -8.10 -3.15
C ILE A 60 8.59 -6.91 -2.71
N LEU A 61 7.94 -5.80 -2.36
CA LEU A 61 8.57 -4.61 -1.80
C LEU A 61 8.99 -4.89 -0.35
N VAL A 62 8.04 -5.32 0.48
CA VAL A 62 8.27 -5.57 1.90
C VAL A 62 7.28 -6.58 2.47
N LYS A 63 7.71 -7.37 3.46
CA LYS A 63 6.84 -8.16 4.34
C LYS A 63 6.77 -7.46 5.68
N LEU A 64 5.60 -6.95 6.06
CA LEU A 64 5.43 -6.12 7.24
C LEU A 64 5.42 -6.96 8.53
N PRO A 65 5.85 -6.40 9.68
CA PRO A 65 5.80 -7.09 10.96
C PRO A 65 4.36 -7.20 11.49
N ALA A 66 4.06 -8.17 12.34
CA ALA A 66 2.71 -8.39 12.89
C ALA A 66 2.08 -7.16 13.59
N GLU A 67 2.91 -6.26 14.14
CA GLU A 67 2.45 -5.00 14.77
C GLU A 67 1.74 -4.05 13.81
N CYS A 68 1.86 -4.24 12.49
CA CYS A 68 1.11 -3.45 11.51
C CYS A 68 -0.38 -3.80 11.47
N CYS A 69 -0.79 -4.91 12.08
CA CYS A 69 -2.15 -5.42 12.04
C CYS A 69 -3.04 -4.80 13.12
N LEU A 70 -4.32 -4.64 12.78
CA LEU A 70 -5.34 -4.39 13.77
C LEU A 70 -5.73 -5.71 14.46
N SER A 71 -5.92 -5.67 15.78
CA SER A 71 -6.28 -6.84 16.59
C SER A 71 -7.68 -7.39 16.26
N GLU A 72 -8.62 -6.51 15.93
CA GLU A 72 -10.04 -6.86 15.76
C GLU A 72 -10.49 -6.94 14.29
N VAL A 73 -9.69 -6.40 13.37
CA VAL A 73 -10.05 -6.31 11.94
C VAL A 73 -8.90 -6.84 11.09
N ARG A 74 -9.21 -7.74 10.14
CA ARG A 74 -8.23 -8.16 9.14
C ARG A 74 -7.84 -7.00 8.23
N GLY A 75 -6.65 -6.46 8.42
CA GLY A 75 -6.01 -5.46 7.57
C GLY A 75 -4.85 -4.77 8.28
N LEU A 76 -4.16 -3.93 7.52
CA LEU A 76 -3.14 -3.00 8.03
C LEU A 76 -3.81 -1.82 8.71
N SER A 77 -3.27 -1.41 9.85
CA SER A 77 -3.61 -0.14 10.49
C SER A 77 -3.12 1.02 9.63
N VAL A 78 -4.03 1.93 9.25
CA VAL A 78 -3.68 3.19 8.55
C VAL A 78 -2.72 4.02 9.40
N GLU A 79 -2.99 4.13 10.71
CA GLU A 79 -2.13 4.87 11.64
C GLU A 79 -0.72 4.27 11.69
N TRP A 80 -0.63 2.93 11.79
CA TRP A 80 0.68 2.28 11.78
C TRP A 80 1.43 2.54 10.48
N VAL A 81 0.75 2.45 9.33
CA VAL A 81 1.34 2.73 8.00
C VAL A 81 1.86 4.17 7.95
N MET A 82 1.11 5.14 8.47
CA MET A 82 1.52 6.54 8.49
C MET A 82 2.76 6.75 9.37
N ASP A 83 2.77 6.18 10.57
CA ASP A 83 3.85 6.35 11.54
C ASP A 83 5.14 5.61 11.14
N ASN A 84 5.01 4.58 10.29
CA ASN A 84 6.10 3.68 9.92
C ASN A 84 6.50 3.76 8.45
N TRP A 85 5.93 4.71 7.70
CA TRP A 85 6.10 4.83 6.25
C TRP A 85 7.58 4.84 5.83
N ASP A 86 8.35 5.80 6.38
CA ASP A 86 9.76 5.98 6.02
C ASP A 86 10.62 4.79 6.43
N LYS A 87 10.27 4.14 7.54
CA LYS A 87 11.04 3.03 8.10
C LYS A 87 10.84 1.73 7.34
N TRP A 88 9.62 1.45 6.93
CA TRP A 88 9.23 0.12 6.45
C TRP A 88 8.79 0.08 4.99
N ILE A 89 8.30 1.19 4.43
CA ILE A 89 7.66 1.18 3.11
C ILE A 89 8.53 1.89 2.09
N TYR A 90 8.66 3.22 2.16
CA TYR A 90 9.36 3.97 1.13
C TYR A 90 9.80 5.38 1.60
N PRO A 91 11.03 5.53 2.11
CA PRO A 91 11.52 6.81 2.65
C PRO A 91 11.72 7.92 1.62
N GLU A 92 11.79 7.60 0.33
CA GLU A 92 11.98 8.59 -0.73
C GLU A 92 10.70 9.38 -1.08
N CYS A 93 9.56 9.07 -0.46
CA CYS A 93 8.29 9.79 -0.62
C CYS A 93 7.69 10.15 0.73
N ASP A 94 7.34 11.43 0.93
CA ASP A 94 6.56 11.86 2.12
C ASP A 94 5.18 11.21 2.07
N VAL A 95 4.74 10.66 3.21
CA VAL A 95 3.43 10.02 3.38
C VAL A 95 2.24 10.92 2.97
N LYS A 96 2.40 12.25 3.00
CA LYS A 96 1.39 13.23 2.59
C LYS A 96 1.14 13.27 1.07
N ASP A 97 2.07 12.74 0.30
CA ASP A 97 1.99 12.65 -1.16
C ASP A 97 1.52 11.27 -1.63
N VAL A 98 1.18 10.38 -0.68
CA VAL A 98 0.65 9.04 -0.95
C VAL A 98 -0.87 9.09 -1.07
N TYR A 99 -1.38 8.51 -2.15
CA TYR A 99 -2.80 8.31 -2.39
C TYR A 99 -3.15 6.83 -2.24
N VAL A 100 -4.36 6.55 -1.76
CA VAL A 100 -4.91 5.21 -1.65
C VAL A 100 -6.04 5.03 -2.66
N ILE A 101 -5.96 3.92 -3.39
CA ILE A 101 -7.00 3.45 -4.30
C ILE A 101 -7.57 2.16 -3.71
N ASP A 102 -8.90 2.07 -3.66
CA ASP A 102 -9.61 0.93 -3.06
C ASP A 102 -9.26 -0.40 -3.76
N ARG A 103 -9.33 -0.43 -5.09
CA ARG A 103 -8.96 -1.59 -5.92
C ARG A 103 -8.72 -1.14 -7.35
N TYR A 104 -7.99 -1.95 -8.12
CA TYR A 104 -8.01 -1.80 -9.57
C TYR A 104 -9.37 -2.21 -10.13
N GLU A 105 -9.99 -1.32 -10.89
CA GLU A 105 -11.19 -1.61 -11.66
C GLU A 105 -10.75 -2.06 -13.06
N ILE A 106 -11.28 -3.20 -13.51
CA ILE A 106 -11.17 -3.58 -14.92
C ILE A 106 -12.24 -2.80 -15.66
N ILE A 107 -11.82 -2.02 -16.66
CA ILE A 107 -12.76 -1.43 -17.61
C ILE A 107 -13.13 -2.54 -18.57
N ASP A 108 -14.40 -2.94 -18.61
CA ASP A 108 -14.89 -3.85 -19.62
C ASP A 108 -14.59 -3.25 -21.00
N SER A 109 -13.76 -3.94 -21.78
CA SER A 109 -13.57 -3.61 -23.18
C SER A 109 -14.91 -3.78 -23.87
N GLN A 110 -15.53 -2.66 -24.28
CA GLN A 110 -16.67 -2.68 -25.20
C GLN A 110 -16.27 -3.29 -26.55
#